data_AF-W0Q6D0-F1
#
_entry.id   AF-W0Q6D0-F1
#
_cell.length_a   1.000
_cell.length_b   1.000
_cell.length_c   1.000
_cell.angle_alpha   90.00
_cell.angle_beta   90.00
_cell.angle_gamma   90.00
#
_symmetry.space_group_name_H-M   'P 1'
#
loop_
_entity.id
_entity.type
_entity.pdbx_description
1 polymer ?
#
loop_
_entity_poly.entity_id
_entity_poly.type
_entity_poly.pdbx_seq_one_letter_code
_entity_poly.pdbx_strand_id
1 'polypeptide(L)'
;MKKLLFCSVATLSVLLTACGGGGGSGKAETPDGTKVDLTNSPKDDVAGKTVGGEFYGKNQNDSFYGVWINDAKTVRELRYQGTEATQLPSGSATYFGDSYWLSGATGEVSKGGKTTLNVDFDRKTVDGKIEYSLLNDGRVQDITLHETSLNGSKFNGEASTLLEKGTYEGALFGQGAKEAAGLVKFPKAPSYDTSFGGIRY
;
A
#
# COMPACT_ATOMS: atom_id res chain seq x y z
N MET A 1 16.17 -53.22 -13.02
CA MET A 1 17.03 -52.33 -13.81
C MET A 1 16.88 -50.90 -13.29
N LYS A 2 18.02 -50.25 -13.04
CA LYS A 2 18.29 -48.81 -12.80
C LYS A 2 17.44 -48.02 -11.79
N LYS A 3 18.11 -47.72 -10.68
CA LYS A 3 17.91 -46.61 -9.74
C LYS A 3 17.96 -45.26 -10.47
N LEU A 4 17.20 -44.27 -10.00
CA LEU A 4 17.60 -42.86 -10.01
C LEU A 4 17.13 -42.21 -8.69
N LEU A 5 18.12 -41.95 -7.83
CA LEU A 5 18.04 -41.04 -6.69
C LEU A 5 18.28 -39.60 -7.20
N PHE A 6 17.55 -38.64 -6.66
CA PHE A 6 18.00 -37.26 -6.38
C PHE A 6 17.17 -36.77 -5.18
N CYS A 7 17.69 -36.77 -3.94
CA CYS A 7 18.53 -35.74 -3.31
C CYS A 7 17.91 -34.33 -3.32
N SER A 8 17.25 -34.02 -2.19
CA SER A 8 17.50 -32.89 -1.29
C SER A 8 17.84 -31.53 -1.89
N VAL A 9 17.06 -30.48 -1.55
CA VAL A 9 17.56 -29.29 -0.83
C VAL A 9 16.39 -28.65 -0.07
N ALA A 10 16.53 -28.57 1.26
CA ALA A 10 15.79 -27.63 2.08
C ALA A 10 16.42 -26.24 1.91
N THR A 11 15.61 -25.21 1.69
CA THR A 11 16.03 -23.82 1.93
C THR A 11 14.97 -23.13 2.76
N LEU A 12 15.26 -23.12 4.06
CA LEU A 12 14.82 -22.12 5.01
C LEU A 12 15.36 -20.76 4.53
N SER A 13 14.48 -19.83 4.15
CA SER A 13 14.85 -18.42 3.92
C SER A 13 14.24 -17.55 5.01
N VAL A 14 14.86 -17.59 6.18
CA VAL A 14 14.85 -16.45 7.11
C VAL A 14 15.97 -15.52 6.67
N LEU A 15 15.64 -14.43 5.97
CA LEU A 15 16.53 -13.30 5.72
C LEU A 15 15.62 -12.07 5.55
N LEU A 16 15.87 -10.88 6.08
CA LEU A 16 16.85 -10.34 7.01
C LEU A 16 16.31 -8.94 7.35
N THR A 17 16.42 -8.55 8.62
CA THR A 17 16.15 -7.20 9.12
C THR A 17 16.96 -6.17 8.35
N ALA A 18 16.31 -5.17 7.75
CA ALA A 18 16.99 -3.99 7.22
C ALA A 18 17.26 -3.01 8.37
N CYS A 19 18.53 -2.91 8.76
CA CYS A 19 19.04 -1.86 9.62
C CYS A 19 20.07 -1.05 8.81
N GLY A 20 19.85 0.26 8.66
CA GLY A 20 20.89 1.21 8.28
C GLY A 20 20.70 1.97 6.97
N GLY A 21 20.20 3.20 7.08
CA GLY A 21 20.77 4.38 6.40
C GLY A 21 20.46 4.58 4.92
N GLY A 22 19.37 5.29 4.64
CA GLY A 22 19.07 5.87 3.33
C GLY A 22 17.56 5.85 3.07
N GLY A 23 16.87 6.96 3.37
CA GLY A 23 15.45 7.11 3.12
C GLY A 23 15.11 6.84 1.65
N GLY A 24 14.08 6.04 1.43
CA GLY A 24 13.66 5.57 0.13
C GLY A 24 12.36 4.79 0.25
N SER A 25 11.55 4.82 -0.80
CA SER A 25 10.38 3.94 -0.97
C SER A 25 10.73 2.44 -1.05
N GLY A 26 12.03 2.12 -0.97
CA GLY A 26 12.55 0.78 -0.75
C GLY A 26 12.55 -0.08 -2.01
N LYS A 27 13.16 -1.25 -1.86
CA LYS A 27 13.08 -2.34 -2.84
C LYS A 27 11.94 -3.25 -2.41
N ALA A 28 11.02 -3.56 -3.32
CA ALA A 28 10.05 -4.61 -3.08
C ALA A 28 10.06 -5.61 -4.23
N GLU A 29 9.70 -6.84 -3.90
CA GLU A 29 9.56 -7.92 -4.86
C GLU A 29 8.11 -8.03 -5.30
N THR A 30 7.84 -7.94 -6.60
CA THR A 30 6.52 -8.22 -7.18
C THR A 30 6.26 -9.73 -7.22
N PRO A 31 5.01 -10.18 -7.41
CA PRO A 31 4.66 -11.61 -7.36
C PRO A 31 5.40 -12.49 -8.38
N ASP A 32 5.89 -11.86 -9.46
CA ASP A 32 6.72 -12.49 -10.48
C ASP A 32 8.22 -12.56 -10.11
N GLY A 33 8.59 -12.16 -8.89
CA GLY A 33 9.98 -12.13 -8.41
C GLY A 33 10.77 -10.89 -8.84
N THR A 34 10.17 -9.94 -9.55
CA THR A 34 10.89 -8.72 -9.98
C THR A 34 11.12 -7.80 -8.79
N LYS A 35 12.37 -7.39 -8.56
CA LYS A 35 12.70 -6.38 -7.56
C LYS A 35 12.54 -4.99 -8.16
N VAL A 36 11.56 -4.26 -7.69
CA VAL A 36 11.29 -2.87 -8.07
C VAL A 36 11.99 -1.96 -7.07
N ASP A 37 12.95 -1.17 -7.55
CA ASP A 37 13.64 -0.11 -6.79
C ASP A 37 13.18 1.25 -7.29
N LEU A 38 12.44 1.97 -6.44
CA LEU A 38 11.86 3.27 -6.77
C LEU A 38 12.63 4.45 -6.17
N THR A 39 13.82 4.19 -5.60
CA THR A 39 14.62 5.20 -4.89
C THR A 39 14.92 6.39 -5.77
N ASN A 40 15.32 6.14 -7.03
CA ASN A 40 15.69 7.17 -8.02
C ASN A 40 14.58 7.51 -9.01
N SER A 41 13.38 6.95 -8.84
CA SER A 41 12.22 7.27 -9.67
C SER A 41 11.61 8.61 -9.27
N PRO A 42 10.86 9.29 -10.17
CA PRO A 42 10.11 10.50 -9.82
C PRO A 42 9.27 10.32 -8.55
N LYS A 43 9.16 11.36 -7.74
CA LYS A 43 8.36 11.38 -6.50
C LYS A 43 6.92 11.80 -6.80
N ASP A 44 6.32 11.08 -7.73
CA ASP A 44 4.99 11.32 -8.25
C ASP A 44 4.36 9.99 -8.68
N ASP A 45 3.33 10.05 -9.52
CA ASP A 45 2.76 8.90 -10.19
C ASP A 45 3.83 8.23 -11.04
N VAL A 46 4.04 6.94 -10.80
CA VAL A 46 5.02 6.12 -11.50
C VAL A 46 4.37 4.85 -12.00
N ALA A 47 4.87 4.39 -13.13
CA ALA A 47 4.54 3.09 -13.70
C ALA A 47 5.81 2.40 -14.18
N GLY A 48 5.82 1.08 -14.18
CA GLY A 48 6.98 0.32 -14.65
C GLY A 48 6.63 -1.11 -15.01
N LYS A 49 7.30 -1.63 -16.04
CA LYS A 49 7.24 -3.03 -16.42
C LYS A 49 8.03 -3.90 -15.44
N THR A 50 7.49 -5.07 -15.19
CA THR A 50 8.11 -6.18 -14.47
C THR A 50 8.23 -7.37 -15.41
N VAL A 51 8.84 -8.48 -14.98
CA VAL A 51 9.05 -9.67 -15.83
C VAL A 51 7.74 -10.27 -16.34
N GLY A 52 6.66 -10.20 -15.56
CA GLY A 52 5.37 -10.80 -15.88
C GLY A 52 4.17 -9.87 -15.67
N GLY A 53 4.39 -8.56 -15.70
CA GLY A 53 3.34 -7.58 -15.44
C GLY A 53 3.83 -6.14 -15.37
N GLU A 54 3.07 -5.32 -14.67
CA GLU A 54 3.39 -3.91 -14.47
C GLU A 54 2.82 -3.39 -13.16
N PHE A 55 3.48 -2.38 -12.60
CA PHE A 55 2.96 -1.64 -11.46
C PHE A 55 2.60 -0.21 -11.85
N TYR A 56 1.66 0.35 -11.10
CA TYR A 56 1.20 1.73 -11.18
C TYR A 56 0.95 2.23 -9.76
N GLY A 57 1.41 3.43 -9.42
CA GLY A 57 1.18 3.97 -8.08
C GLY A 57 1.85 5.30 -7.84
N LYS A 58 1.81 5.75 -6.59
CA LYS A 58 2.50 6.96 -6.14
C LYS A 58 3.81 6.60 -5.47
N ASN A 59 4.90 7.13 -5.98
CA ASN A 59 6.19 7.09 -5.31
C ASN A 59 6.40 8.37 -4.49
N GLN A 60 6.84 8.21 -3.25
CA GLN A 60 7.18 9.29 -2.34
C GLN A 60 8.65 9.14 -1.90
N ASN A 61 9.11 9.98 -0.96
CA ASN A 61 10.50 9.93 -0.55
C ASN A 61 10.79 8.65 0.23
N ASP A 62 9.89 8.26 1.13
CA ASP A 62 10.09 7.15 2.05
C ASP A 62 9.09 6.00 1.84
N SER A 63 8.09 6.17 0.98
CA SER A 63 7.03 5.19 0.73
C SER A 63 6.58 5.10 -0.72
N PHE A 64 5.97 3.97 -1.08
CA PHE A 64 5.23 3.77 -2.31
C PHE A 64 3.91 3.06 -2.00
N TYR A 65 2.88 3.37 -2.78
CA TYR A 65 1.59 2.68 -2.74
C TYR A 65 0.96 2.63 -4.13
N GLY A 66 0.25 1.55 -4.44
CA GLY A 66 -0.32 1.36 -5.76
C GLY A 66 -0.84 -0.05 -6.02
N VAL A 67 -0.80 -0.42 -7.28
CA VAL A 67 -1.31 -1.67 -7.84
C VAL A 67 -0.22 -2.33 -8.68
N TRP A 68 -0.13 -3.65 -8.60
CA TRP A 68 0.54 -4.48 -9.61
C TRP A 68 -0.49 -5.38 -10.30
N ILE A 69 -0.34 -5.55 -11.62
CA ILE A 69 -1.15 -6.41 -12.46
C ILE A 69 -0.25 -7.25 -13.37
N ASN A 70 -0.56 -8.54 -13.52
CA ASN A 70 0.18 -9.38 -14.46
C ASN A 70 -0.20 -9.06 -15.92
N ASP A 71 0.63 -9.46 -16.88
CA ASP A 71 0.38 -9.18 -18.31
C ASP A 71 -0.93 -9.78 -18.84
N ALA A 72 -1.35 -10.91 -18.26
CA ALA A 72 -2.62 -11.55 -18.58
C ALA A 72 -3.85 -10.84 -17.96
N LYS A 73 -3.63 -9.84 -17.10
CA LYS A 73 -4.67 -9.10 -16.35
C LYS A 73 -5.56 -9.98 -15.48
N THR A 74 -5.06 -11.13 -15.03
CA THR A 74 -5.76 -12.12 -14.21
C THR A 74 -5.33 -12.13 -12.75
N VAL A 75 -4.09 -11.69 -12.45
CA VAL A 75 -3.56 -11.58 -11.09
C VAL A 75 -3.34 -10.10 -10.79
N ARG A 76 -3.81 -9.70 -9.62
CA ARG A 76 -3.74 -8.33 -9.14
C ARG A 76 -3.31 -8.29 -7.69
N GLU A 77 -2.50 -7.30 -7.35
CA GLU A 77 -2.07 -7.08 -5.99
C GLU A 77 -2.08 -5.59 -5.66
N LEU A 78 -2.73 -5.23 -4.56
CA LEU A 78 -2.57 -3.92 -3.94
C LEU A 78 -1.27 -3.91 -3.16
N ARG A 79 -0.52 -2.81 -3.26
CA ARG A 79 0.83 -2.75 -2.72
C ARG A 79 1.03 -1.48 -1.94
N TYR A 80 1.78 -1.58 -0.86
CA TYR A 80 2.50 -0.47 -0.29
C TYR A 80 3.82 -0.96 0.30
N GLN A 81 4.80 -0.07 0.39
CA GLN A 81 6.16 -0.37 0.84
C GLN A 81 6.86 0.92 1.24
N GLY A 82 8.00 0.79 1.92
CA GLY A 82 8.84 1.94 2.26
C GLY A 82 9.75 1.69 3.43
N THR A 83 10.46 2.75 3.82
CA THR A 83 11.26 2.79 5.05
C THR A 83 10.36 3.17 6.22
N GLU A 84 9.93 2.18 7.02
CA GLU A 84 9.05 2.40 8.18
C GLU A 84 9.65 3.41 9.16
N ALA A 85 8.81 4.29 9.70
CA ALA A 85 9.21 5.26 10.70
C ALA A 85 9.62 4.56 12.02
N THR A 86 10.83 4.81 12.49
CA THR A 86 11.32 4.27 13.78
C THR A 86 11.09 5.22 14.95
N GLN A 87 10.85 6.50 14.66
CA GLN A 87 10.61 7.55 15.66
C GLN A 87 9.38 8.34 15.24
N LEU A 88 8.33 8.24 16.07
CA LEU A 88 7.09 8.98 15.88
C LEU A 88 7.16 10.33 16.61
N PRO A 89 6.59 11.40 16.04
CA PRO A 89 6.43 12.68 16.73
C PRO A 89 5.39 12.57 17.86
N SER A 90 5.23 13.64 18.65
CA SER A 90 4.13 13.81 19.59
C SER A 90 2.96 14.58 18.95
N GLY A 91 1.82 14.61 19.63
CA GLY A 91 0.62 15.32 19.19
C GLY A 91 -0.17 14.54 18.14
N SER A 92 -0.77 15.25 17.19
CA SER A 92 -1.54 14.67 16.09
C SER A 92 -1.08 15.23 14.75
N ALA A 93 -1.30 14.47 13.68
CA ALA A 93 -1.09 14.93 12.32
C ALA A 93 -2.13 14.37 11.35
N THR A 94 -2.35 15.08 10.25
CA THR A 94 -3.20 14.64 9.16
C THR A 94 -2.36 14.43 7.91
N TYR A 95 -2.61 13.33 7.21
CA TYR A 95 -1.96 12.97 5.96
C TYR A 95 -2.95 13.11 4.83
N PHE A 96 -2.54 13.77 3.76
CA PHE A 96 -3.34 13.94 2.55
C PHE A 96 -2.70 13.25 1.35
N GLY A 97 -3.52 12.58 0.55
CA GLY A 97 -3.04 11.96 -0.68
C GLY A 97 -4.18 11.46 -1.56
N ASP A 98 -3.82 10.55 -2.46
CA ASP A 98 -4.74 9.92 -3.40
C ASP A 98 -4.83 8.41 -3.12
N SER A 99 -5.61 7.72 -3.94
CA SER A 99 -5.75 6.27 -3.90
C SER A 99 -5.65 5.63 -5.30
N TYR A 100 -5.34 4.34 -5.33
CA TYR A 100 -5.19 3.52 -6.53
C TYR A 100 -5.96 2.21 -6.38
N TRP A 101 -6.63 1.79 -7.44
CA TRP A 101 -7.39 0.54 -7.46
C TRP A 101 -7.46 -0.02 -8.88
N LEU A 102 -8.02 -1.22 -9.06
CA LEU A 102 -8.48 -1.67 -10.37
C LEU A 102 -9.95 -1.35 -10.53
N SER A 103 -10.31 -0.60 -11.57
CA SER A 103 -11.70 -0.33 -11.90
C SER A 103 -12.44 -1.64 -12.18
N GLY A 104 -13.53 -1.87 -11.44
CA GLY A 104 -14.42 -3.01 -11.71
C GLY A 104 -15.11 -2.90 -13.08
N ALA A 105 -15.19 -1.70 -13.66
CA ALA A 105 -15.84 -1.46 -14.95
C ALA A 105 -14.91 -1.73 -16.14
N THR A 106 -13.63 -1.34 -16.04
CA THR A 106 -12.68 -1.44 -17.16
C THR A 106 -11.63 -2.53 -16.97
N GLY A 107 -11.42 -3.01 -15.74
CA GLY A 107 -10.31 -3.91 -15.40
C GLY A 107 -8.94 -3.25 -15.42
N GLU A 108 -8.87 -1.93 -15.61
CA GLU A 108 -7.63 -1.17 -15.66
C GLU A 108 -7.32 -0.50 -14.32
N VAL A 109 -6.06 -0.13 -14.11
CA VAL A 109 -5.68 0.66 -12.94
C VAL A 109 -6.33 2.03 -13.05
N SER A 110 -6.94 2.45 -11.95
CA SER A 110 -7.54 3.76 -11.77
C SER A 110 -6.87 4.46 -10.60
N LYS A 111 -6.84 5.79 -10.70
CA LYS A 111 -6.33 6.71 -9.70
C LYS A 111 -7.41 7.72 -9.38
N GLY A 112 -7.44 8.17 -8.14
CA GLY A 112 -8.35 9.20 -7.67
C GLY A 112 -8.67 8.98 -6.21
N GLY A 113 -9.79 9.53 -5.77
CA GLY A 113 -10.19 9.46 -4.36
C GLY A 113 -9.26 10.26 -3.44
N LYS A 114 -9.81 11.11 -2.60
CA LYS A 114 -9.02 11.92 -1.67
C LYS A 114 -8.87 11.22 -0.34
N THR A 115 -7.65 10.80 -0.05
CA THR A 115 -7.29 10.16 1.21
C THR A 115 -7.03 11.23 2.26
N THR A 116 -7.73 11.12 3.39
CA THR A 116 -7.41 11.82 4.64
C THR A 116 -7.16 10.77 5.71
N LEU A 117 -5.95 10.72 6.26
CA LEU A 117 -5.61 9.84 7.38
C LEU A 117 -5.25 10.72 8.59
N ASN A 118 -5.96 10.56 9.69
CA ASN A 118 -5.68 11.24 10.94
C ASN A 118 -4.91 10.29 11.85
N VAL A 119 -3.80 10.79 12.39
CA VAL A 119 -2.97 10.04 13.32
C VAL A 119 -2.82 10.87 14.58
N ASP A 120 -3.21 10.31 15.71
CA ASP A 120 -2.94 10.86 17.03
C ASP A 120 -1.83 10.02 17.66
N PHE A 121 -0.63 10.59 17.75
CA PHE A 121 0.55 9.91 18.29
C PHE A 121 0.51 9.81 19.81
N ASP A 122 -0.16 10.74 20.48
CA ASP A 122 -0.28 10.76 21.94
C ASP A 122 -1.32 9.72 22.40
N ARG A 123 -2.47 9.66 21.73
CA ARG A 123 -3.51 8.63 21.94
C ARG A 123 -3.19 7.31 21.27
N LYS A 124 -2.22 7.28 20.35
CA LYS A 124 -1.85 6.14 19.53
C LYS A 124 -3.04 5.59 18.77
N THR A 125 -3.75 6.47 18.07
CA THR A 125 -4.92 6.11 17.25
C THR A 125 -4.75 6.57 15.81
N VAL A 126 -5.39 5.84 14.91
CA VAL A 126 -5.47 6.16 13.48
C VAL A 126 -6.92 6.02 13.02
N ASP A 127 -7.42 7.00 12.30
CA ASP A 127 -8.69 6.96 11.58
C ASP A 127 -8.54 7.66 10.23
N GLY A 128 -9.57 7.59 9.39
CA GLY A 128 -9.55 8.34 8.15
C GLY A 128 -10.69 8.05 7.21
N LYS A 129 -10.53 8.54 5.99
CA LYS A 129 -11.47 8.35 4.89
C LYS A 129 -10.79 8.45 3.53
N ILE A 130 -11.40 7.81 2.55
CA ILE A 130 -11.09 7.98 1.13
C ILE A 130 -12.38 8.43 0.44
N GLU A 131 -12.40 9.68 0.00
CA GLU A 131 -13.59 10.32 -0.58
C GLU A 131 -13.55 10.25 -2.10
N TYR A 132 -14.59 9.73 -2.72
CA TYR A 132 -14.69 9.54 -4.17
C TYR A 132 -15.76 10.44 -4.79
N SER A 133 -15.50 10.85 -6.02
CA SER A 133 -16.47 11.50 -6.89
C SER A 133 -16.81 10.60 -8.07
N LEU A 134 -18.10 10.37 -8.32
CA LEU A 134 -18.54 9.59 -9.49
C LEU A 134 -18.03 10.21 -10.80
N LEU A 135 -18.00 11.54 -10.89
CA LEU A 135 -17.63 12.26 -12.11
C LEU A 135 -16.12 12.19 -12.40
N ASN A 136 -15.30 12.11 -11.36
CA ASN A 136 -13.83 12.18 -11.51
C ASN A 136 -13.16 10.82 -11.34
N ASP A 137 -13.69 9.99 -10.42
CA ASP A 137 -13.08 8.74 -9.99
C ASP A 137 -13.90 7.51 -10.43
N GLY A 138 -15.13 7.69 -10.93
CA GLY A 138 -15.99 6.57 -11.33
C GLY A 138 -16.48 5.70 -10.16
N ARG A 139 -16.36 6.18 -8.91
CA ARG A 139 -16.85 5.52 -7.69
C ARG A 139 -17.87 6.38 -6.97
N VAL A 140 -18.91 5.74 -6.44
CA VAL A 140 -20.02 6.41 -5.74
C VAL A 140 -19.98 6.28 -4.22
N GLN A 141 -19.13 5.40 -3.70
CA GLN A 141 -19.07 5.12 -2.27
C GLN A 141 -17.70 5.51 -1.72
N ASP A 142 -17.73 6.42 -0.74
CA ASP A 142 -16.58 6.71 0.10
C ASP A 142 -16.21 5.48 0.94
N ILE A 143 -14.96 5.43 1.35
CA ILE A 143 -14.45 4.45 2.31
C ILE A 143 -14.16 5.17 3.61
N THR A 144 -14.77 4.73 4.70
CA THR A 144 -14.40 5.12 6.07
C THR A 144 -13.36 4.14 6.60
N LEU A 145 -12.28 4.66 7.18
CA LEU A 145 -11.28 3.93 7.94
C LEU A 145 -11.58 4.18 9.42
N HIS A 146 -12.15 3.20 10.12
CA HIS A 146 -12.57 3.37 11.51
C HIS A 146 -11.38 3.49 12.44
N GLU A 147 -11.55 4.20 13.55
CA GLU A 147 -10.51 4.39 14.56
C GLU A 147 -9.92 3.05 14.98
N THR A 148 -8.60 2.93 14.92
CA THR A 148 -7.84 1.77 15.38
C THR A 148 -6.59 2.21 16.15
N SER A 149 -5.90 1.26 16.77
CA SER A 149 -4.64 1.51 17.47
C SER A 149 -3.45 1.63 16.50
N LEU A 150 -2.60 2.60 16.78
CA LEU A 150 -1.26 2.74 16.21
C LEU A 150 -0.26 1.92 17.05
N ASN A 151 0.29 0.85 16.47
CA ASN A 151 1.29 -0.01 17.12
C ASN A 151 2.67 0.17 16.46
N GLY A 152 3.55 0.92 17.12
CA GLY A 152 4.75 1.43 16.47
C GLY A 152 4.35 2.33 15.31
N SER A 153 4.87 2.08 14.11
CA SER A 153 4.47 2.79 12.89
C SER A 153 3.29 2.14 12.16
N LYS A 154 2.77 0.99 12.63
CA LYS A 154 1.79 0.18 11.90
C LYS A 154 0.40 0.32 12.48
N PHE A 155 -0.60 0.17 11.62
CA PHE A 155 -2.00 0.16 12.00
C PHE A 155 -2.78 -0.84 11.15
N ASN A 156 -3.83 -1.40 11.73
CA ASN A 156 -4.80 -2.23 11.03
C ASN A 156 -6.15 -2.10 11.74
N GLY A 157 -7.24 -2.07 10.99
CA GLY A 157 -8.56 -1.81 11.55
C GLY A 157 -9.70 -2.15 10.59
N GLU A 158 -10.92 -1.80 11.01
CA GLU A 158 -12.12 -1.99 10.21
C GLU A 158 -12.28 -0.87 9.18
N ALA A 159 -12.74 -1.22 7.99
CA ALA A 159 -13.14 -0.27 6.96
C ALA A 159 -14.59 -0.51 6.56
N SER A 160 -15.28 0.52 6.09
CA SER A 160 -16.63 0.36 5.54
C SER A 160 -16.88 1.32 4.39
N THR A 161 -17.72 0.87 3.47
CA THR A 161 -18.50 1.77 2.61
C THR A 161 -19.92 1.88 3.16
N LEU A 162 -20.85 2.50 2.42
CA LEU A 162 -22.26 2.50 2.79
C LEU A 162 -22.86 1.08 2.80
N LEU A 163 -22.36 0.19 1.95
CA LEU A 163 -22.95 -1.13 1.71
C LEU A 163 -22.09 -2.30 2.19
N GLU A 164 -20.79 -2.10 2.33
CA GLU A 164 -19.82 -3.19 2.53
C GLU A 164 -18.92 -2.97 3.74
N LYS A 165 -18.52 -4.08 4.34
CA LYS A 165 -17.53 -4.11 5.43
C LYS A 165 -16.23 -4.71 4.92
N GLY A 166 -15.13 -4.14 5.39
CA GLY A 166 -13.78 -4.53 5.01
C GLY A 166 -12.81 -4.30 6.16
N THR A 167 -11.53 -4.40 5.82
CA THR A 167 -10.42 -4.14 6.72
C THR A 167 -9.40 -3.27 6.02
N TYR A 168 -8.65 -2.49 6.77
CA TYR A 168 -7.51 -1.76 6.27
C TYR A 168 -6.26 -2.06 7.08
N GLU A 169 -5.12 -1.93 6.44
CA GLU A 169 -3.80 -1.99 7.07
C GLU A 169 -2.88 -0.94 6.44
N GLY A 170 -1.87 -0.52 7.19
CA GLY A 170 -0.88 0.42 6.68
C GLY A 170 0.23 0.68 7.67
N ALA A 171 1.13 1.58 7.26
CA ALA A 171 2.21 2.04 8.11
C ALA A 171 2.55 3.52 7.85
N LEU A 172 3.30 4.08 8.79
CA LEU A 172 3.94 5.38 8.72
C LEU A 172 5.40 5.21 8.30
N PHE A 173 5.86 6.10 7.44
CA PHE A 173 7.14 6.01 6.75
C PHE A 173 7.97 7.28 6.92
N GLY A 174 9.29 7.10 6.84
CA GLY A 174 10.25 8.19 6.85
C GLY A 174 10.54 8.76 8.23
N GLN A 175 11.58 9.59 8.30
CA GLN A 175 11.98 10.25 9.54
C GLN A 175 10.87 11.19 10.03
N GLY A 176 10.41 10.95 11.25
CA GLY A 176 9.31 11.70 11.86
C GLY A 176 7.95 11.36 11.28
N ALA A 177 7.79 10.19 10.63
CA ALA A 177 6.51 9.74 10.07
C ALA A 177 5.90 10.79 9.10
N LYS A 178 6.66 11.22 8.09
CA LYS A 178 6.18 12.25 7.14
C LYS A 178 5.25 11.70 6.07
N GLU A 179 5.21 10.39 5.92
CA GLU A 179 4.41 9.72 4.89
C GLU A 179 3.63 8.57 5.50
N ALA A 180 2.49 8.26 4.91
CA ALA A 180 1.67 7.10 5.25
C ALA A 180 1.30 6.35 3.97
N ALA A 181 1.20 5.04 4.07
CA ALA A 181 0.73 4.19 2.99
C ALA A 181 0.06 2.93 3.52
N GLY A 182 -0.91 2.41 2.77
CA GLY A 182 -1.70 1.26 3.19
C GLY A 182 -2.59 0.71 2.08
N LEU A 183 -3.44 -0.22 2.48
CA LEU A 183 -4.44 -0.83 1.63
C LEU A 183 -5.74 -1.12 2.39
N VAL A 184 -6.83 -1.18 1.66
CA VAL A 184 -8.18 -1.53 2.10
C VAL A 184 -8.64 -2.74 1.30
N LYS A 185 -9.25 -3.72 1.98
CA LYS A 185 -9.80 -4.94 1.38
C LYS A 185 -11.25 -5.14 1.79
N PHE A 186 -12.10 -5.45 0.82
CA PHE A 186 -13.51 -5.78 1.01
C PHE A 186 -13.78 -7.21 0.52
N PRO A 187 -13.83 -8.21 1.42
CA PRO A 187 -13.94 -9.62 1.03
C PRO A 187 -15.17 -9.94 0.17
N LYS A 188 -16.28 -9.22 0.37
CA LYS A 188 -17.53 -9.39 -0.38
C LYS A 188 -17.65 -8.49 -1.61
N ALA A 189 -16.84 -7.45 -1.69
CA ALA A 189 -16.83 -6.54 -2.83
C ALA A 189 -15.39 -6.13 -3.23
N PRO A 190 -14.58 -7.06 -3.75
CA PRO A 190 -13.16 -6.81 -4.06
C PRO A 190 -12.91 -5.73 -5.14
N SER A 191 -13.95 -5.22 -5.80
CA SER A 191 -13.87 -4.05 -6.70
C SER A 191 -13.63 -2.74 -5.95
N TYR A 192 -13.88 -2.72 -4.64
CA TYR A 192 -13.60 -1.59 -3.74
C TYR A 192 -12.24 -1.69 -3.05
N ASP A 193 -11.51 -2.78 -3.26
CA ASP A 193 -10.13 -2.92 -2.80
C ASP A 193 -9.32 -1.72 -3.33
N THR A 194 -8.56 -1.08 -2.43
CA THR A 194 -7.83 0.15 -2.74
C THR A 194 -6.51 0.22 -2.01
N SER A 195 -5.46 0.65 -2.69
CA SER A 195 -4.23 1.12 -2.08
C SER A 195 -4.31 2.65 -1.88
N PHE A 196 -3.80 3.15 -0.76
CA PHE A 196 -3.86 4.57 -0.42
C PHE A 196 -2.56 5.03 0.23
N GLY A 197 -2.36 6.34 0.27
CA GLY A 197 -1.31 6.94 1.06
C GLY A 197 -1.48 8.44 1.18
N GLY A 198 -0.50 9.09 1.81
CA GLY A 198 -0.51 10.54 1.97
C GLY A 198 0.76 11.10 2.59
N ILE A 199 0.91 12.41 2.44
CA ILE A 199 2.00 13.21 3.02
C ILE A 199 1.43 13.99 4.20
N ARG A 200 2.18 14.03 5.30
CA ARG A 200 1.84 14.76 6.51
C ARG A 200 1.82 16.27 6.26
N TYR A 201 0.75 16.93 6.68
CA TYR A 201 0.63 18.39 6.71
C TYR A 201 0.88 18.94 8.12
#